data_AF-A0A6B1F216-F1
#
_entry.id   AF-A0A6B1F216-F1
#
_cell.length_a   1.000
_cell.length_b   1.000
_cell.length_c   1.000
_cell.angle_alpha   90.00
_cell.angle_beta   90.00
_cell.angle_gamma   90.00
#
_symmetry.space_group_name_H-M   'P 1'
#
loop_
_entity.id
_entity.type
_entity.pdbx_description
1 polymer ?
#
loop_
_entity_poly.entity_id
_entity_poly.type
_entity_poly.pdbx_seq_one_letter_code
_entity_poly.pdbx_strand_id
1 'polypeptide(L)'
;MDTWSSDTLRSATLRLHKAGVENPGHDTAKLFESCLGKRIYSLNKEEIDTIPGKIWSGFENLIRLREQRMPVAKIMNEKEFWGRSFYVNTEVLDPRPDTEVLIEAAISEEFGQFLDLGVGSGCLLVTLLAEKPTAYGVGSDISPSCISVAGVNIERFGLKDRCKLITSDWFSEINFNFDLIISNPPYISKAEYETLQPEIRYFEPRIALTL
;
A
#
# COMPACT_ATOMS: atom_id res chain seq x y z
N MET A 1 -2.18 -25.72 -27.63
CA MET A 1 -1.73 -24.32 -27.81
C MET A 1 -2.79 -23.48 -27.16
N ASP A 2 -2.55 -23.06 -25.92
CA ASP A 2 -3.52 -22.32 -25.12
C ASP A 2 -3.77 -20.96 -25.79
N THR A 3 -5.01 -20.74 -26.22
CA THR A 3 -5.45 -19.48 -26.82
C THR A 3 -5.67 -18.48 -25.71
N TRP A 4 -4.59 -17.84 -25.28
CA TRP A 4 -4.64 -16.74 -24.32
C TRP A 4 -5.29 -15.52 -24.99
N SER A 5 -6.53 -15.20 -24.63
CA SER A 5 -7.39 -14.21 -25.32
C SER A 5 -8.25 -13.42 -24.33
N SER A 6 -9.21 -12.63 -24.83
CA SER A 6 -10.32 -12.05 -24.04
C SER A 6 -11.06 -13.06 -23.16
N ASP A 7 -11.06 -14.35 -23.54
CA ASP A 7 -11.64 -15.42 -22.74
C ASP A 7 -10.85 -15.68 -21.45
N THR A 8 -9.53 -15.46 -21.47
CA THR A 8 -8.67 -15.56 -20.27
C THR A 8 -9.05 -14.53 -19.23
N LEU A 9 -9.23 -13.27 -19.64
CA LEU A 9 -9.62 -12.18 -18.75
C LEU A 9 -11.00 -12.43 -18.13
N ARG A 10 -11.96 -12.87 -18.96
CA ARG A 10 -13.29 -13.24 -18.49
C ARG A 10 -13.23 -14.41 -17.49
N SER A 11 -12.45 -15.44 -17.79
CA SER A 11 -12.23 -16.59 -16.91
C SER A 11 -11.63 -16.17 -15.56
N ALA A 12 -10.61 -15.31 -15.58
CA ALA A 12 -9.99 -14.75 -14.38
C ALA A 12 -10.99 -13.95 -13.54
N THR A 13 -11.78 -13.06 -14.14
CA THR A 13 -12.82 -12.31 -13.43
C THR A 13 -13.85 -13.24 -12.76
N LEU A 14 -14.29 -14.30 -13.45
CA LEU A 14 -15.22 -15.28 -12.88
C LEU A 14 -14.61 -16.05 -11.70
N ARG A 15 -13.33 -16.39 -11.79
CA ARG A 15 -12.57 -17.03 -10.71
C ARG A 15 -12.49 -16.14 -9.47
N LEU A 16 -12.13 -14.87 -9.65
CA LEU A 16 -12.09 -13.91 -8.55
C LEU A 16 -13.48 -13.68 -7.92
N HIS A 17 -14.52 -13.60 -8.73
CA HIS A 17 -15.90 -13.54 -8.24
C HIS A 17 -16.25 -14.77 -7.39
N LYS A 18 -15.91 -15.99 -7.85
CA LYS A 18 -16.13 -17.23 -7.08
C LYS A 18 -15.33 -17.28 -5.78
N ALA A 19 -14.15 -16.67 -5.75
CA ALA A 19 -13.35 -16.51 -4.53
C ALA A 19 -13.95 -15.47 -3.55
N GLY A 20 -15.00 -14.74 -3.94
CA GLY A 20 -15.66 -13.73 -3.12
C GLY A 20 -14.93 -12.39 -3.09
N VAL A 21 -14.12 -12.09 -4.11
CA VAL A 21 -13.53 -10.77 -4.32
C VAL A 21 -14.65 -9.78 -4.68
N GLU A 22 -14.68 -8.62 -4.03
CA GLU A 22 -15.74 -7.61 -4.19
C GLU A 22 -15.77 -6.97 -5.58
N ASN A 23 -14.60 -6.58 -6.11
CA ASN A 23 -14.46 -5.88 -7.39
C ASN A 23 -13.62 -6.68 -8.41
N PRO A 24 -14.07 -7.89 -8.82
CA PRO A 24 -13.24 -8.85 -9.53
C PRO A 24 -12.82 -8.36 -10.93
N GLY A 25 -13.67 -7.64 -11.65
CA GLY A 25 -13.35 -7.12 -12.99
C GLY A 25 -12.27 -6.04 -12.94
N HIS A 26 -12.37 -5.13 -11.97
CA HIS A 26 -11.38 -4.09 -11.73
C HIS A 26 -10.03 -4.68 -11.31
N ASP A 27 -10.02 -5.66 -10.39
CA ASP A 27 -8.79 -6.31 -9.94
C ASP A 27 -8.13 -7.10 -11.09
N THR A 28 -8.93 -7.81 -11.90
CA THR A 28 -8.46 -8.50 -13.10
C THR A 28 -7.76 -7.53 -14.04
N ALA A 29 -8.40 -6.40 -14.35
CA ALA A 29 -7.84 -5.39 -15.24
C ALA A 29 -6.53 -4.83 -14.68
N LYS A 30 -6.50 -4.42 -13.40
CA LYS A 30 -5.29 -3.86 -12.77
C LYS A 30 -4.10 -4.83 -12.80
N LEU A 31 -4.32 -6.10 -12.45
CA LEU A 31 -3.25 -7.11 -12.46
C LEU A 31 -2.77 -7.45 -13.88
N PHE A 32 -3.64 -7.37 -14.87
CA PHE A 32 -3.22 -7.55 -16.26
C PHE A 32 -2.44 -6.34 -16.78
N GLU A 33 -2.94 -5.13 -16.53
CA GLU A 33 -2.27 -3.88 -16.90
C GLU A 33 -0.87 -3.78 -16.31
N SER A 34 -0.68 -4.28 -15.09
CA SER A 34 0.64 -4.28 -14.46
C SER A 34 1.64 -5.23 -15.12
N CYS A 35 1.19 -6.38 -15.62
CA CYS A 35 2.03 -7.28 -16.41
C CYS A 35 2.37 -6.66 -17.77
N LEU A 36 1.42 -5.93 -18.36
CA LEU A 36 1.54 -5.35 -19.68
C LEU A 36 2.34 -4.03 -19.71
N GLY A 37 2.32 -3.26 -18.62
CA GLY A 37 2.86 -1.90 -18.55
C GLY A 37 2.02 -0.86 -19.31
N LYS A 38 0.77 -1.18 -19.68
CA LYS A 38 -0.14 -0.30 -20.42
C LYS A 38 -1.58 -0.53 -19.97
N ARG A 39 -2.43 0.47 -20.22
CA ARG A 39 -3.88 0.39 -19.94
C ARG A 39 -4.59 -0.56 -20.89
N ILE A 40 -5.50 -1.38 -20.38
CA ILE A 40 -6.16 -2.43 -21.15
C ILE A 40 -7.04 -1.86 -22.27
N TYR A 41 -7.72 -0.75 -22.00
CA TYR A 41 -8.59 -0.07 -22.97
C TYR A 41 -7.82 0.64 -24.10
N SER A 42 -6.49 0.75 -23.97
CA SER A 42 -5.65 1.31 -25.03
C SER A 42 -5.28 0.30 -26.12
N LEU A 43 -5.62 -0.99 -25.91
CA LEU A 43 -5.27 -2.05 -26.84
C LEU A 43 -6.38 -2.30 -27.85
N ASN A 44 -5.98 -2.45 -29.11
CA ASN A 44 -6.83 -3.03 -30.14
C ASN A 44 -6.68 -4.56 -30.21
N LYS A 45 -7.48 -5.21 -31.06
CA LYS A 45 -7.50 -6.68 -31.19
C LYS A 45 -6.15 -7.26 -31.67
N GLU A 46 -5.50 -6.61 -32.63
CA GLU A 46 -4.20 -7.08 -33.16
C GLU A 46 -3.10 -6.97 -32.09
N GLU A 47 -3.14 -5.94 -31.26
CA GLU A 47 -2.24 -5.79 -30.12
C GLU A 47 -2.45 -6.89 -29.07
N ILE A 48 -3.69 -7.29 -28.81
CA ILE A 48 -4.00 -8.39 -27.88
C ILE A 48 -3.48 -9.72 -28.44
N ASP A 49 -3.70 -9.99 -29.72
CA ASP A 49 -3.29 -11.23 -30.39
C ASP A 49 -1.76 -11.38 -30.47
N THR A 50 -1.01 -10.29 -30.30
CA THR A 50 0.47 -10.27 -30.29
C THR A 50 1.09 -10.29 -28.90
N ILE A 51 0.28 -10.31 -27.82
CA ILE A 51 0.79 -10.34 -26.44
C ILE A 51 1.62 -11.61 -26.21
N PRO A 52 2.88 -11.50 -25.77
CA PRO A 52 3.72 -12.65 -25.51
C PRO A 52 3.14 -13.56 -24.42
N GLY A 53 3.21 -14.88 -24.61
CA GLY A 53 2.74 -15.87 -23.63
C GLY A 53 3.29 -15.68 -22.21
N LYS A 54 4.50 -15.13 -22.06
CA LYS A 54 5.08 -14.81 -20.73
C LYS A 54 4.23 -13.81 -19.93
N ILE A 55 3.56 -12.87 -20.60
CA ILE A 55 2.69 -11.87 -19.96
C ILE A 55 1.45 -12.55 -19.40
N TRP A 56 0.86 -13.45 -20.19
CA TRP A 56 -0.27 -14.27 -19.76
C TRP A 56 0.07 -15.20 -18.60
N SER A 57 1.23 -15.86 -18.64
CA SER A 57 1.70 -16.69 -17.53
C SER A 57 1.95 -15.87 -16.26
N GLY A 58 2.53 -14.66 -16.40
CA GLY A 58 2.71 -13.73 -15.29
C GLY A 58 1.36 -13.31 -14.68
N PHE A 59 0.43 -12.89 -15.51
CA PHE A 59 -0.92 -12.52 -15.12
C PHE A 59 -1.66 -13.65 -14.39
N GLU A 60 -1.59 -14.88 -14.92
CA GLU A 60 -2.20 -16.05 -14.29
C GLU A 60 -1.65 -16.32 -12.88
N ASN A 61 -0.34 -16.10 -12.66
CA ASN A 61 0.24 -16.19 -11.32
C ASN A 61 -0.33 -15.12 -10.37
N LEU A 62 -0.52 -13.89 -10.85
CA LEU A 62 -1.13 -12.83 -10.03
C LEU A 62 -2.60 -13.12 -9.69
N ILE A 63 -3.35 -13.68 -10.64
CA ILE A 63 -4.74 -14.10 -10.41
C ILE A 63 -4.81 -15.18 -9.32
N ARG A 64 -3.90 -16.16 -9.32
CA ARG A 64 -3.84 -17.20 -8.28
C ARG A 64 -3.59 -16.63 -6.88
N LEU A 65 -2.76 -15.60 -6.76
CA LEU A 65 -2.57 -14.89 -5.49
C LEU A 65 -3.85 -14.16 -5.07
N ARG A 66 -4.53 -13.50 -6.02
CA ARG A 66 -5.78 -12.78 -5.73
C ARG A 66 -6.94 -13.73 -5.38
N GLU A 67 -6.99 -14.92 -5.96
CA GLU A 67 -7.95 -15.98 -5.58
C GLU A 67 -7.80 -16.41 -4.11
N GLN A 68 -6.58 -16.32 -3.55
CA GLN A 68 -6.31 -16.54 -2.12
C GLN A 68 -6.69 -15.34 -1.24
N ARG A 69 -7.36 -14.34 -1.80
CA ARG A 69 -7.76 -13.09 -1.13
C ARG A 69 -6.60 -12.15 -0.80
N MET A 70 -5.40 -12.35 -1.35
CA MET A 70 -4.30 -11.39 -1.18
C MET A 70 -4.68 -10.03 -1.80
N PRO A 71 -4.56 -8.89 -1.10
CA PRO A 71 -4.91 -7.59 -1.66
C PRO A 71 -4.08 -7.24 -2.90
N VAL A 72 -4.67 -6.57 -3.89
CA VAL A 72 -3.97 -6.14 -5.12
C VAL A 72 -2.72 -5.31 -4.79
N ALA A 73 -2.78 -4.44 -3.78
CA ALA A 73 -1.64 -3.63 -3.37
C ALA A 73 -0.46 -4.49 -2.86
N LYS A 74 -0.73 -5.60 -2.15
CA LYS A 74 0.31 -6.55 -1.71
C LYS A 74 0.86 -7.35 -2.88
N ILE A 75 0.02 -7.74 -3.84
CA ILE A 75 0.44 -8.45 -5.06
C ILE A 75 1.35 -7.55 -5.92
N MET A 76 1.00 -6.27 -6.01
CA MET A 76 1.73 -5.27 -6.81
C MET A 76 2.88 -4.60 -6.08
N ASN A 77 2.98 -4.83 -4.77
CA ASN A 77 3.85 -4.10 -3.85
C ASN A 77 3.72 -2.57 -3.94
N GLU A 78 2.50 -2.09 -4.20
CA GLU A 78 2.27 -0.68 -4.51
C GLU A 78 0.87 -0.24 -4.06
N LYS A 79 0.79 0.93 -3.42
CA LYS A 79 -0.46 1.55 -2.98
C LYS A 79 -0.41 3.06 -3.19
N GLU A 80 -1.44 3.60 -3.83
CA GLU A 80 -1.63 5.05 -3.94
C GLU A 80 -2.17 5.63 -2.63
N PHE A 81 -1.64 6.78 -2.23
CA PHE A 81 -2.10 7.60 -1.12
C PHE A 81 -1.77 9.07 -1.40
N TRP A 82 -2.73 9.99 -1.25
CA TRP A 82 -2.53 11.42 -1.49
C TRP A 82 -1.84 11.74 -2.83
N GLY A 83 -2.30 11.09 -3.91
CA GLY A 83 -1.77 11.25 -5.27
C GLY A 83 -0.33 10.72 -5.48
N ARG A 84 0.23 9.98 -4.52
CA ARG A 84 1.59 9.42 -4.57
C ARG A 84 1.55 7.90 -4.47
N SER A 85 2.54 7.26 -5.10
CA SER A 85 2.63 5.80 -5.11
C SER A 85 3.68 5.28 -4.11
N PHE A 86 3.24 4.48 -3.14
CA PHE A 86 4.06 3.94 -2.07
C PHE A 86 4.34 2.46 -2.27
N TYR A 87 5.60 2.06 -2.07
CA TYR A 87 5.95 0.67 -1.87
C TYR A 87 5.27 0.14 -0.60
N VAL A 88 4.61 -1.00 -0.74
CA VAL A 88 4.03 -1.74 0.38
C VAL A 88 4.33 -3.23 0.23
N ASN A 89 4.34 -3.94 1.36
CA ASN A 89 4.42 -5.40 1.40
C ASN A 89 3.54 -5.91 2.54
N THR A 90 3.58 -7.22 2.82
CA THR A 90 2.77 -7.86 3.87
C THR A 90 3.13 -7.42 5.29
N GLU A 91 4.24 -6.70 5.48
CA GLU A 91 4.74 -6.27 6.80
C GLU A 91 4.14 -4.94 7.27
N VAL A 92 3.42 -4.22 6.40
CA VAL A 92 2.84 -2.90 6.71
C VAL A 92 1.35 -2.87 6.45
N LEU A 93 0.65 -1.97 7.13
CA LEU A 93 -0.73 -1.63 6.80
C LEU A 93 -0.77 -0.92 5.43
N ASP A 94 -1.73 -1.26 4.59
CA ASP A 94 -1.96 -0.48 3.36
C ASP A 94 -2.49 0.91 3.74
N PRO A 95 -1.90 2.00 3.21
CA PRO A 95 -2.45 3.35 3.36
C PRO A 95 -3.95 3.41 3.08
N ARG A 96 -4.71 3.98 4.02
CA ARG A 96 -6.18 4.06 3.95
C ARG A 96 -6.61 5.47 3.53
N PRO A 97 -7.67 5.63 2.72
CA PRO A 97 -8.20 6.95 2.37
C PRO A 97 -8.56 7.78 3.60
N ASP A 98 -9.08 7.17 4.66
CA ASP A 98 -9.45 7.89 5.89
C ASP A 98 -8.24 8.57 6.57
N THR A 99 -7.01 8.11 6.28
CA THR A 99 -5.76 8.71 6.74
C THR A 99 -5.45 10.04 6.04
N GLU A 100 -6.09 10.34 4.90
CA GLU A 100 -5.93 11.61 4.19
C GLU A 100 -6.44 12.81 5.00
N VAL A 101 -7.45 12.60 5.86
CA VAL A 101 -7.95 13.63 6.80
C VAL A 101 -6.87 14.07 7.80
N LEU A 102 -5.98 13.16 8.20
CA LEU A 102 -4.85 13.51 9.08
C LEU A 102 -3.83 14.39 8.37
N ILE A 103 -3.62 14.18 7.07
CA ILE A 103 -2.78 15.06 6.25
C ILE A 103 -3.41 16.44 6.17
N GLU A 104 -4.70 16.53 5.84
CA GLU A 104 -5.43 17.81 5.76
C GLU A 104 -5.33 18.62 7.05
N ALA A 105 -5.54 17.97 8.20
CA ALA A 105 -5.42 18.61 9.50
C ALA A 105 -3.99 19.05 9.84
N ALA A 106 -2.99 18.24 9.46
CA ALA A 106 -1.60 18.59 9.72
C ALA A 106 -1.12 19.76 8.85
N ILE A 107 -1.46 19.78 7.55
CA ILE A 107 -0.98 20.83 6.65
C ILE A 107 -1.56 22.22 6.95
N SER A 108 -2.69 22.31 7.67
CA SER A 108 -3.25 23.58 8.13
C SER A 108 -2.47 24.21 9.29
N GLU A 109 -1.61 23.45 9.96
CA GLU A 109 -0.78 23.93 11.07
C GLU A 109 0.61 24.39 10.58
N GLU A 110 1.24 25.26 11.37
CA GLU A 110 2.64 25.67 11.20
C GLU A 110 3.53 24.79 12.08
N PHE A 111 4.47 24.07 11.46
CA PHE A 111 5.41 23.19 12.17
C PHE A 111 6.75 23.09 11.42
N GLY A 112 7.84 22.99 12.17
CA GLY A 112 9.19 22.77 11.63
C GLY A 112 9.66 21.34 11.85
N GLN A 113 9.47 20.79 13.05
CA GLN A 113 9.82 19.42 13.39
C GLN A 113 8.57 18.63 13.76
N PHE A 114 8.41 17.46 13.17
CA PHE A 114 7.28 16.59 13.47
C PHE A 114 7.67 15.13 13.65
N LEU A 115 6.83 14.40 14.39
CA LEU A 115 6.95 12.97 14.62
C LEU A 115 5.77 12.23 14.00
N ASP A 116 6.04 11.24 13.16
CA ASP A 116 5.10 10.22 12.71
C ASP A 116 5.29 8.95 13.57
N LEU A 117 4.29 8.67 14.41
CA LEU A 117 4.30 7.61 15.41
C LEU A 117 3.51 6.40 14.89
N GLY A 118 4.18 5.27 14.69
CA GLY A 118 3.63 4.12 13.94
C GLY A 118 3.74 4.34 12.43
N VAL A 119 4.95 4.65 11.96
CA VAL A 119 5.24 5.11 10.58
C VAL A 119 4.77 4.13 9.50
N GLY A 120 4.72 2.82 9.78
CA GLY A 120 4.27 1.82 8.82
C GLY A 120 5.01 1.88 7.48
N SER A 121 4.29 2.18 6.40
CA SER A 121 4.86 2.38 5.05
C SER A 121 5.58 3.72 4.87
N GLY A 122 5.45 4.64 5.82
CA GLY A 122 5.92 6.02 5.73
C GLY A 122 5.00 6.96 4.95
N CYS A 123 3.76 6.55 4.67
CA CYS A 123 2.84 7.36 3.87
C CYS A 123 2.54 8.73 4.48
N LEU A 124 2.37 8.83 5.80
CA LEU A 124 2.16 10.09 6.49
C LEU A 124 3.43 10.95 6.49
N LEU A 125 4.54 10.40 7.00
CA LEU A 125 5.87 11.05 7.01
C LEU A 125 6.26 11.64 5.64
N VAL A 126 6.24 10.82 4.59
CA VAL A 126 6.65 11.23 3.24
C VAL A 126 5.69 12.28 2.67
N THR A 127 4.39 12.12 2.86
CA THR A 127 3.39 13.06 2.35
C THR A 127 3.58 14.43 3.02
N LEU A 128 3.70 14.49 4.34
CA LEU A 128 3.92 15.76 5.04
C LEU A 128 5.23 16.44 4.66
N LEU A 129 6.32 15.68 4.48
CA LEU A 129 7.59 16.25 4.00
C LEU A 129 7.48 16.83 2.59
N ALA A 130 6.64 16.23 1.73
CA ALA A 130 6.39 16.74 0.39
C ALA A 130 5.51 18.00 0.39
N GLU A 131 4.50 18.07 1.28
CA GLU A 131 3.63 19.25 1.41
C GLU A 131 4.26 20.42 2.18
N LYS A 132 5.25 20.14 3.06
CA LYS A 132 5.94 21.15 3.88
C LYS A 132 7.45 21.11 3.59
N PRO A 133 7.95 21.81 2.55
CA PRO A 133 9.34 21.69 2.07
C PRO A 133 10.43 22.06 3.08
N THR A 134 10.10 22.83 4.12
CA THR A 134 11.04 23.26 5.17
C THR A 134 11.01 22.37 6.42
N ALA A 135 10.05 21.43 6.52
CA ALA A 135 9.91 20.58 7.69
C ALA A 135 10.98 19.48 7.76
N TYR A 136 11.27 19.01 8.97
CA TYR A 136 12.06 17.83 9.26
C TYR A 136 11.21 16.81 10.02
N GLY A 137 11.18 15.57 9.54
CA GLY A 137 10.32 14.53 10.10
C GLY A 137 11.10 13.43 10.81
N VAL A 138 10.57 12.93 11.92
CA VAL A 138 11.02 11.67 12.52
C VAL A 138 9.90 10.65 12.35
N GLY A 139 10.19 9.49 11.78
CA GLY A 139 9.28 8.36 11.72
C GLY A 139 9.70 7.31 12.74
N SER A 140 8.74 6.77 13.48
CA SER A 140 9.01 5.70 14.45
C SER A 140 8.03 4.56 14.35
N ASP A 141 8.50 3.35 14.60
CA ASP A 141 7.69 2.14 14.63
C ASP A 141 8.31 1.10 15.55
N ILE A 142 7.49 0.27 16.17
CA ILE A 142 7.98 -0.87 16.96
C ILE A 142 8.55 -1.96 16.05
N SER A 143 8.09 -2.02 14.79
CA SER A 143 8.47 -3.03 13.81
C SER A 143 9.67 -2.60 12.97
N PRO A 144 10.83 -3.30 13.04
CA PRO A 144 11.95 -3.07 12.13
C PRO A 144 11.58 -3.28 10.65
N SER A 145 10.60 -4.14 10.36
CA SER A 145 10.09 -4.34 9.00
C SER A 145 9.41 -3.08 8.47
N CYS A 146 8.58 -2.41 9.28
CA CYS A 146 7.97 -1.12 8.92
C CYS A 146 9.04 -0.06 8.66
N ILE A 147 10.04 0.06 9.54
CA ILE A 147 11.19 0.96 9.34
C ILE A 147 11.89 0.71 7.99
N SER A 148 12.08 -0.56 7.62
CA SER A 148 12.67 -0.93 6.34
C SER A 148 11.80 -0.50 5.14
N VAL A 149 10.49 -0.73 5.21
CA VAL A 149 9.54 -0.34 4.15
C VAL A 149 9.45 1.20 4.02
N ALA A 150 9.33 1.91 5.13
CA ALA A 150 9.36 3.37 5.16
C ALA A 150 10.67 3.91 4.56
N GLY A 151 11.81 3.28 4.87
CA GLY A 151 13.12 3.62 4.30
C GLY A 151 13.15 3.51 2.78
N VAL A 152 12.56 2.46 2.20
CA VAL A 152 12.42 2.30 0.75
C VAL A 152 11.61 3.46 0.14
N ASN A 153 10.51 3.86 0.77
CA ASN A 153 9.71 4.97 0.28
C ASN A 153 10.44 6.31 0.41
N ILE A 154 11.06 6.60 1.55
CA ILE A 154 11.88 7.81 1.74
C ILE A 154 12.95 7.93 0.66
N GLU A 155 13.61 6.82 0.31
CA GLU A 155 14.58 6.78 -0.78
C GLU A 155 13.95 7.07 -2.14
N ARG A 156 12.83 6.41 -2.47
CA ARG A 156 12.10 6.63 -3.74
C ARG A 156 11.68 8.09 -3.94
N PHE A 157 11.34 8.79 -2.86
CA PHE A 157 10.95 10.20 -2.89
C PHE A 157 12.11 11.19 -2.67
N GLY A 158 13.34 10.71 -2.47
CA GLY A 158 14.52 11.57 -2.30
C GLY A 158 14.52 12.38 -0.99
N LEU A 159 13.94 11.86 0.08
CA LEU A 159 13.72 12.58 1.35
C LEU A 159 14.72 12.21 2.46
N LYS A 160 15.76 11.43 2.17
CA LYS A 160 16.72 10.91 3.17
C LYS A 160 17.31 11.98 4.07
N ASP A 161 17.62 13.16 3.54
CA ASP A 161 18.25 14.24 4.31
C ASP A 161 17.26 15.05 5.16
N ARG A 162 15.95 14.82 4.99
CA ARG A 162 14.87 15.57 5.64
C ARG A 162 14.12 14.76 6.70
N CYS A 163 14.57 13.54 6.97
CA CYS A 163 13.96 12.74 8.00
C CYS A 163 14.91 11.73 8.64
N LYS A 164 14.46 11.20 9.77
CA LYS A 164 15.11 10.08 10.46
C LYS A 164 14.08 9.01 10.78
N LEU A 165 14.48 7.74 10.67
CA LEU A 165 13.69 6.61 11.15
C LEU A 165 14.28 6.03 12.44
N ILE A 166 13.42 5.65 13.37
CA ILE A 166 13.80 5.11 14.68
C ILE A 166 12.90 3.92 15.01
N THR A 167 13.48 2.77 15.33
CA THR A 167 12.70 1.68 15.95
C THR A 167 12.42 2.04 17.40
N SER A 168 11.16 2.15 17.79
CA SER A 168 10.73 2.59 19.12
C SER A 168 9.39 1.97 19.49
N ASP A 169 9.22 1.58 20.77
CA ASP A 169 7.89 1.30 21.32
C ASP A 169 7.30 2.62 21.78
N TRP A 170 6.40 3.17 20.97
CA TRP A 170 5.88 4.53 21.13
C TRP A 170 7.02 5.53 21.36
N PHE A 171 7.09 6.15 22.54
CA PHE A 171 8.07 7.18 22.88
C PHE A 171 9.35 6.64 23.55
N SER A 172 9.53 5.33 23.70
CA SER A 172 10.62 4.76 24.50
C SER A 172 12.03 5.22 24.07
N GLU A 173 12.25 5.37 22.76
CA GLU A 173 13.53 5.83 22.19
C GLU A 173 13.48 7.30 21.70
N ILE A 174 12.44 8.04 22.08
CA ILE A 174 12.17 9.39 21.59
C ILE A 174 12.39 10.40 22.73
N ASN A 175 13.52 11.10 22.66
CA ASN A 175 13.96 12.05 23.69
C ASN A 175 14.02 13.51 23.18
N PHE A 176 13.21 13.83 22.17
CA PHE A 176 13.17 15.14 21.50
C PHE A 176 11.76 15.72 21.54
N ASN A 177 11.66 17.05 21.48
CA ASN A 177 10.38 17.74 21.35
C ASN A 177 10.06 17.95 19.86
N PHE A 178 8.77 17.96 19.55
CA PHE A 178 8.26 18.18 18.21
C PHE A 178 7.17 19.26 18.25
N ASP A 179 7.05 20.03 17.18
CA ASP A 179 5.98 21.01 17.00
C ASP A 179 4.65 20.31 16.70
N LEU A 180 4.72 19.13 16.05
CA LEU A 180 3.58 18.30 15.69
C LEU A 180 3.89 16.82 15.92
N ILE A 181 2.92 16.09 16.47
CA ILE A 181 2.94 14.62 16.50
C ILE A 181 1.72 14.12 15.75
N ILE A 182 1.94 13.28 14.74
CA ILE A 182 0.91 12.63 13.95
C ILE A 182 1.01 11.11 14.13
N SER A 183 -0.13 10.42 14.11
CA SER A 183 -0.18 8.97 14.23
C SER A 183 -1.48 8.44 13.65
N ASN A 184 -1.41 7.26 13.03
CA ASN A 184 -2.57 6.43 12.74
C ASN A 184 -2.42 5.08 13.47
N PRO A 185 -2.65 5.04 14.79
CA PRO A 185 -2.40 3.86 15.60
C PRO A 185 -3.44 2.76 15.32
N PRO A 186 -3.16 1.50 15.69
CA PRO A 186 -4.18 0.44 15.63
C PRO A 186 -5.38 0.79 16.53
N TYR A 187 -6.58 0.80 15.95
CA TYR A 187 -7.82 1.16 16.67
C TYR A 187 -8.92 0.09 16.58
N ILE A 188 -8.68 -1.03 15.89
CA ILE A 188 -9.70 -2.08 15.70
C ILE A 188 -9.78 -2.92 16.98
N SER A 189 -11.00 -3.10 17.50
CA SER A 189 -11.21 -3.97 18.66
C SER A 189 -11.03 -5.44 18.31
N LYS A 190 -10.77 -6.29 19.32
CA LYS A 190 -10.66 -7.74 19.13
C LYS A 190 -11.93 -8.38 18.54
N ALA A 191 -13.11 -7.83 18.87
CA ALA A 191 -14.37 -8.32 18.32
C ALA A 191 -14.52 -7.96 16.83
N GLU A 192 -14.16 -6.72 16.46
CA GLU A 192 -14.18 -6.28 15.07
C GLU A 192 -13.14 -7.03 14.22
N TYR A 193 -11.96 -7.32 14.79
CA TYR A 193 -10.90 -8.07 14.13
C TYR A 193 -11.38 -9.43 13.59
N GLU A 194 -12.23 -10.13 14.36
CA GLU A 194 -12.77 -11.43 13.96
C GLU A 194 -13.70 -11.34 12.74
N THR A 195 -14.29 -10.16 12.52
CA THR A 195 -15.22 -9.88 11.41
C THR A 195 -14.56 -9.23 10.20
N LEU A 196 -13.25 -8.93 10.26
CA LEU A 196 -12.53 -8.33 9.15
C LEU A 196 -12.53 -9.23 7.93
N GLN A 197 -12.54 -8.59 6.76
CA GLN A 197 -12.42 -9.29 5.48
C GLN A 197 -11.12 -10.11 5.42
N PRO A 198 -11.11 -11.27 4.75
CA PRO A 198 -9.92 -12.11 4.59
C PRO A 198 -8.67 -11.36 4.10
N GLU A 199 -8.88 -10.41 3.17
CA GLU A 199 -7.87 -9.49 2.65
C GLU A 199 -7.07 -8.79 3.76
N ILE A 200 -7.77 -8.30 4.78
CA ILE A 200 -7.20 -7.52 5.87
C ILE A 200 -6.67 -8.48 6.93
N ARG A 201 -7.50 -9.44 7.35
CA ARG A 201 -7.20 -10.35 8.46
C ARG A 201 -5.97 -11.23 8.21
N TYR A 202 -5.72 -11.64 6.96
CA TYR A 202 -4.67 -12.60 6.63
C TYR A 202 -3.42 -12.00 5.99
N PHE A 203 -3.51 -10.79 5.43
CA PHE A 203 -2.42 -10.19 4.65
C PHE A 203 -1.95 -8.83 5.14
N GLU A 204 -2.53 -8.31 6.23
CA GLU A 204 -2.03 -7.14 6.94
C GLU A 204 -1.52 -7.55 8.34
N PRO A 205 -0.46 -6.88 8.83
CA PRO A 205 0.15 -7.25 10.10
C PRO A 205 -0.81 -6.96 11.25
N ARG A 206 -1.11 -7.97 12.07
CA ARG A 206 -2.07 -7.86 13.18
C ARG A 206 -1.77 -6.70 14.13
N ILE A 207 -0.48 -6.43 14.40
CA ILE A 207 -0.04 -5.35 15.28
C ILE A 207 -0.44 -3.95 14.78
N ALA A 208 -0.68 -3.79 13.47
CA ALA A 208 -1.18 -2.55 12.89
C ALA A 208 -2.72 -2.47 12.85
N LEU A 209 -3.42 -3.54 13.26
CA LEU A 209 -4.88 -3.61 13.27
C LEU A 209 -5.44 -3.52 14.69
N THR A 210 -4.95 -4.37 15.59
CA THR A 210 -5.44 -4.51 16.98
C THR A 210 -4.28 -4.64 17.95
N LEU A 211 -4.49 -4.14 19.16
CA LEU A 211 -3.66 -4.39 20.35
C LEU A 211 -3.95 -5.76 20.99
#